data_AF-A0A0U5IP06-F1
#
_entry.id   AF-A0A0U5IP06-F1
#
_cell.length_a   1.000
_cell.length_b   1.000
_cell.length_c   1.000
_cell.angle_alpha   90.00
_cell.angle_beta   90.00
_cell.angle_gamma   90.00
#
_symmetry.space_group_name_H-M   'P 1'
#
loop_
_entity.id
_entity.type
_entity.pdbx_description
1 polymer ?
#
loop_
_entity_poly.entity_id
_entity_poly.type
_entity_poly.pdbx_seq_one_letter_code
_entity_poly.pdbx_strand_id
1 'polypeptide(L)' 'MMPLILSLITATLFLILAGATYGAEALVTNAWIPMVFLGLLGSGATVFILSEQAKQ' A
#
# COMPACT_ATOMS: atom_id res chain seq x y z
N MET A 1 -9.35 12.07 8.67
CA MET A 1 -7.96 12.42 8.26
C MET A 1 -6.96 11.31 8.61
N MET A 2 -6.96 10.78 9.83
CA MET A 2 -6.05 9.69 10.25
C MET A 2 -6.07 8.41 9.38
N PRO A 3 -7.24 7.90 8.91
CA PRO A 3 -7.30 6.69 8.07
C PRO A 3 -6.60 6.86 6.71
N LEU A 4 -6.71 8.06 6.14
CA LEU A 4 -6.18 8.40 4.82
C LEU A 4 -4.66 8.55 4.85
N ILE A 5 -4.12 9.05 5.96
CA ILE A 5 -2.67 9.14 6.19
C ILE A 5 -2.08 7.74 6.36
N LEU A 6 -2.72 6.88 7.15
CA LEU A 6 -2.29 5.49 7.32
C LEU A 6 -2.35 4.71 6.01
N SER A 7 -3.38 4.91 5.18
CA SER A 7 -3.44 4.24 3.87
C SER A 7 -2.28 4.69 2.96
N LEU A 8 -1.98 6.00 2.93
CA LEU A 8 -0.87 6.53 2.14
C LEU A 8 0.49 6.01 2.61
N ILE A 9 0.72 5.95 3.93
CA ILE A 9 1.97 5.39 4.50
C ILE A 9 2.12 3.93 4.09
N THR A 10 1.05 3.13 4.24
CA THR A 10 1.08 1.70 3.94
C THR A 10 1.31 1.44 2.44
N ALA A 11 0.64 2.20 1.57
CA ALA A 11 0.85 2.12 0.12
C ALA A 11 2.29 2.50 -0.27
N THR A 12 2.86 3.52 0.38
CA THR A 12 4.25 3.95 0.15
C THR A 12 5.24 2.87 0.56
N LEU A 13 5.06 2.26 1.73
CA LEU A 13 5.90 1.15 2.20
C LEU A 13 5.84 -0.05 1.26
N PHE A 14 4.64 -0.38 0.76
CA PHE A 14 4.46 -1.45 -0.21
C PHE A 14 5.21 -1.17 -1.51
N LEU A 15 5.11 0.05 -2.06
CA LEU A 15 5.83 0.46 -3.27
C LEU A 15 7.34 0.44 -3.08
N ILE A 16 7.85 0.84 -1.91
CA ILE A 16 9.29 0.78 -1.61
C ILE A 16 9.78 -0.68 -1.57
N LEU A 17 9.05 -1.57 -0.88
CA LEU A 17 9.42 -2.97 -0.76
C LEU A 17 9.35 -3.69 -2.12
N ALA A 18 8.29 -3.41 -2.88
CA ALA A 18 8.13 -3.84 -4.24
C ALA A 18 9.29 -3.38 -5.13
N GLY A 19 9.67 -2.09 -5.04
CA GLY A 19 10.79 -1.50 -5.77
C GLY A 19 12.12 -2.18 -5.47
N ALA A 20 12.36 -2.48 -4.19
CA ALA A 20 13.56 -3.19 -3.76
C ALA A 20 13.59 -4.66 -4.22
N THR A 21 12.43 -5.31 -4.33
CA THR A 21 12.34 -6.75 -4.65
C THR A 21 12.40 -7.03 -6.15
N TYR A 22 11.68 -6.25 -6.94
CA TYR A 22 11.51 -6.51 -8.38
C TYR A 22 12.26 -5.53 -9.27
N GLY A 23 12.84 -4.47 -8.69
CA GLY A 23 13.49 -3.39 -9.44
C GLY A 23 12.49 -2.36 -9.94
N ALA A 24 12.88 -1.08 -9.89
CA ALA A 24 12.03 0.03 -10.29
C ALA A 24 11.58 -0.06 -11.75
N GLU A 25 12.44 -0.55 -12.66
CA GLU A 25 12.10 -0.70 -14.07
C GLU A 25 10.94 -1.69 -14.29
N ALA A 26 11.02 -2.89 -13.71
CA ALA A 26 9.98 -3.92 -13.87
C ALA A 26 8.63 -3.45 -13.33
N LEU A 27 8.67 -2.68 -12.25
CA LEU A 27 7.52 -2.04 -11.64
C LEU A 27 6.84 -1.03 -12.55
N VAL A 28 7.61 -0.14 -13.19
CA VAL A 28 7.05 0.94 -14.02
C VAL A 28 6.61 0.44 -15.40
N THR A 29 7.33 -0.52 -15.99
CA THR A 29 7.04 -1.00 -17.35
C THR A 29 5.97 -2.08 -17.41
N ASN A 30 5.95 -3.03 -16.48
CA ASN A 30 5.13 -4.24 -16.63
C ASN A 30 4.04 -4.39 -15.57
N ALA A 31 4.23 -3.82 -14.37
CA ALA A 31 3.41 -4.17 -13.21
C ALA A 31 2.83 -2.98 -12.44
N TRP A 32 2.87 -1.75 -12.99
CA TRP A 32 2.55 -0.54 -12.21
C TRP A 32 1.09 -0.52 -11.75
N ILE A 33 0.15 -0.84 -12.67
CA ILE A 33 -1.29 -0.88 -12.38
C ILE A 33 -1.62 -1.89 -11.28
N PRO A 34 -1.25 -3.19 -11.41
CA PRO A 34 -1.56 -4.16 -10.36
C PRO A 34 -0.84 -3.85 -9.04
N MET A 35 0.37 -3.31 -9.06
CA MET A 35 1.08 -2.90 -7.84
C MET A 35 0.40 -1.76 -7.09
N VAL A 36 0.01 -0.70 -7.81
CA VAL A 36 -0.73 0.42 -7.20
C VAL A 36 -2.09 -0.06 -6.70
N PHE A 37 -2.78 -0.91 -7.46
CA PHE A 37 -4.07 -1.45 -7.06
C PHE A 37 -3.98 -2.34 -5.81
N LEU A 38 -3.05 -3.29 -5.77
CA LEU A 38 -2.80 -4.15 -4.61
C LEU A 38 -2.29 -3.35 -3.41
N GLY A 39 -1.45 -2.34 -3.64
CA GLY A 39 -0.98 -1.41 -2.60
C GLY A 39 -2.12 -0.62 -1.98
N LEU A 40 -3.03 -0.07 -2.80
CA LEU A 40 -4.23 0.63 -2.31
C LEU A 40 -5.19 -0.32 -1.59
N LEU A 41 -5.40 -1.52 -2.12
CA LEU A 41 -6.30 -2.52 -1.53
C LEU A 41 -5.78 -3.04 -0.18
N GLY A 42 -4.48 -3.35 -0.11
CA GLY A 42 -3.80 -3.69 1.14
C GLY A 42 -3.79 -2.53 2.14
N SER A 43 -3.65 -1.29 1.66
CA SER A 43 -3.74 -0.11 2.53
C SER A 43 -5.15 0.08 3.12
N GLY A 44 -6.20 -0.13 2.32
CA GLY A 44 -7.59 -0.06 2.78
C GLY A 44 -7.91 -1.13 3.82
N ALA A 45 -7.44 -2.37 3.60
CA ALA A 45 -7.58 -3.47 4.55
C ALA A 45 -6.83 -3.18 5.86
N THR A 46 -5.60 -2.69 5.77
CA THR A 46 -4.78 -2.34 6.95
C THR A 46 -5.45 -1.25 7.78
N VAL A 47 -5.97 -0.21 7.13
CA VAL A 47 -6.68 0.89 7.79
C VAL A 47 -7.98 0.41 8.43
N PHE A 48 -8.72 -0.48 7.77
CA PHE A 48 -9.93 -1.08 8.35
C PHE A 48 -9.60 -1.84 9.63
N ILE A 49 -8.57 -2.72 9.61
CA ILE A 49 -8.15 -3.48 10.79
C ILE A 49 -7.70 -2.56 11.92
N LEU A 50 -6.86 -1.57 11.64
CA LEU A 50 -6.41 -0.59 12.65
C LEU A 50 -7.58 0.22 13.23
N SER A 51 -8.57 0.55 12.40
CA SER A 51 -9.76 1.28 12.84
C SER A 51 -10.67 0.42 13.74
N GLU A 52 -10.77 -0.87 13.48
CA GLU A 52 -11.51 -1.81 14.34
C GLU A 52 -10.77 -2.07 15.65
N GLN A 53 -9.43 -2.19 15.62
CA GLN A 53 -8.63 -2.30 16.85
C GLN A 53 -8.71 -1.05 17.72
N ALA A 54 -8.79 0.14 17.12
CA ALA A 54 -8.91 1.39 17.86
C ALA A 54 -10.29 1.62 18.50
N LYS A 55 -11.30 0.82 18.15
CA LYS A 55 -12.65 0.87 18.76
C LYS A 55 -12.83 -0.10 19.94
N GLN A 56 -11.96 -1.11 20.07
CA GLN A 56 -11.91 -1.97 21.25
C GLN A 56 -11.17 -1.26 22.38
#